data_AF-A0A136N8C6-F1
#
_entry.id   AF-A0A136N8C6-F1
#
_cell.length_a   1.000
_cell.length_b   1.000
_cell.length_c   1.000
_cell.angle_alpha   90.00
_cell.angle_beta   90.00
_cell.angle_gamma   90.00
#
_symmetry.space_group_name_H-M   'P 1'
#
loop_
_entity.id
_entity.type
_entity.pdbx_description
1 polymer ?
#
loop_
_entity_poly.entity_id
_entity_poly.type
_entity_poly.pdbx_seq_one_letter_code
_entity_poly.pdbx_strand_id
1 'polypeptide(L)'
;MKYADIILPLAIANTYTFGVPIEFQEKIKIGMRVEVQFGKRKIYSGLVMKLHNQKPEVYDVKPIRSIIDENPIVNESHIAFWQWIATYYMCNLGDVMNAALPSFLKMESETYVVMNDELNFDEYELSDDEFMVMQALQIRKEQKERFTNESK
;
A
#
# COMPACT_ATOMS: atom_id res chain seq x y z
N MET A 1 -0.23 25.44 3.19
CA MET A 1 0.15 24.09 2.74
C MET A 1 -0.35 23.10 3.78
N LYS A 2 -1.10 22.07 3.39
CA LYS A 2 -1.61 21.07 4.34
C LYS A 2 -0.62 19.90 4.47
N TYR A 3 -0.57 19.33 5.66
CA TYR A 3 0.24 18.18 6.03
C TYR A 3 -0.64 17.13 6.69
N ALA A 4 -0.20 15.88 6.62
CA ALA A 4 -0.89 14.75 7.22
C ALA A 4 0.09 13.92 8.05
N ASP A 5 -0.29 13.63 9.28
CA ASP A 5 0.40 12.62 10.09
C ASP A 5 -0.15 11.25 9.71
N ILE A 6 0.73 10.38 9.23
CA ILE A 6 0.38 9.07 8.70
C ILE A 6 0.89 7.98 9.65
N ILE A 7 0.00 7.08 10.06
CA ILE A 7 0.35 5.83 10.73
C ILE A 7 0.86 4.87 9.66
N LEU A 8 2.09 4.40 9.82
CA LEU A 8 2.68 3.41 8.93
C LEU A 8 2.58 2.02 9.55
N PRO A 9 2.44 0.96 8.74
CA PRO A 9 2.40 -0.44 9.21
C PRO A 9 3.80 -0.93 9.60
N LEU A 10 4.53 -0.15 10.41
CA LEU A 10 5.92 -0.33 10.80
C LEU A 10 6.05 -0.21 12.32
N ALA A 11 7.03 -0.91 12.88
CA ALA A 11 7.40 -0.85 14.30
C ALA A 11 8.20 0.45 14.60
N ILE A 12 7.53 1.60 14.46
CA ILE A 12 8.07 2.93 14.76
C ILE A 12 7.21 3.60 15.83
N ALA A 13 7.86 4.29 16.77
CA ALA A 13 7.19 4.82 17.96
C ALA A 13 6.09 5.86 17.65
N ASN A 14 6.16 6.54 16.51
CA ASN A 14 5.29 7.67 16.16
C ASN A 14 4.81 7.60 14.70
N THR A 15 3.89 8.50 14.36
CA THR A 15 3.53 8.83 12.98
C THR A 15 4.64 9.61 12.27
N TYR A 16 4.58 9.62 10.93
CA TYR A 16 5.39 10.51 10.11
C TYR A 16 4.52 11.50 9.37
N THR A 17 5.01 12.73 9.27
CA THR A 17 4.31 13.80 8.56
C THR A 17 4.67 13.79 7.08
N PHE A 18 3.65 13.86 6.23
CA PHE A 18 3.77 13.96 4.78
C PHE A 18 3.08 15.23 4.28
N GLY A 19 3.59 15.79 3.17
CA GLY A 19 2.92 16.90 2.49
C GLY A 19 1.69 16.42 1.74
N VAL A 20 0.60 17.19 1.79
CA VAL A 20 -0.63 16.91 1.04
C VAL A 20 -0.61 17.71 -0.28
N PRO A 21 -0.46 17.04 -1.45
CA PRO A 21 -0.60 17.68 -2.76
C PRO A 21 -1.92 18.44 -2.90
N ILE A 22 -1.92 19.50 -3.70
CA ILE A 22 -3.07 20.41 -3.85
C ILE A 22 -4.31 19.64 -4.31
N GLU A 23 -4.15 18.71 -5.25
CA GLU A 23 -5.24 17.87 -5.78
C GLU A 23 -5.94 16.99 -4.73
N PHE A 24 -5.28 16.76 -3.58
CA PHE A 24 -5.79 15.91 -2.51
C PHE A 24 -6.36 16.70 -1.33
N GLN A 25 -6.12 18.02 -1.23
CA GLN A 25 -6.44 18.81 -0.04
C GLN A 25 -7.93 18.91 0.30
N GLU A 26 -8.81 18.72 -0.68
CA GLU A 26 -10.27 18.72 -0.52
C GLU A 26 -10.84 17.30 -0.32
N LYS A 27 -10.10 16.27 -0.75
CA LYS A 27 -10.53 14.87 -0.73
C LYS A 27 -10.06 14.13 0.51
N ILE A 28 -8.84 14.41 0.95
CA ILE A 28 -8.21 13.70 2.07
C ILE A 28 -8.94 13.99 3.39
N LYS A 29 -9.21 12.93 4.14
CA LYS A 29 -9.86 12.96 5.45
C LYS A 29 -9.11 12.04 6.42
N ILE A 30 -9.30 12.29 7.71
CA ILE A 30 -8.84 11.39 8.77
C ILE A 30 -9.47 10.01 8.57
N GLY A 31 -8.66 8.96 8.77
CA GLY A 31 -9.09 7.56 8.63
C GLY A 31 -9.10 7.01 7.21
N MET A 32 -8.63 7.78 6.22
CA MET A 32 -8.40 7.28 4.85
C MET A 32 -7.02 6.65 4.73
N ARG A 33 -6.88 5.62 3.88
CA ARG A 33 -5.56 5.10 3.52
C ARG A 33 -4.94 5.91 2.38
N VAL A 34 -3.62 6.05 2.45
CA VAL A 34 -2.81 6.78 1.47
C VAL A 34 -1.55 5.99 1.14
N GLU A 35 -1.10 6.14 -0.11
CA GLU A 35 0.19 5.62 -0.53
C GLU A 35 1.28 6.65 -0.24
N VAL A 36 2.31 6.24 0.50
CA VAL A 36 3.44 7.10 0.85
C VAL A 36 4.76 6.38 0.67
N GLN A 37 5.80 7.11 0.26
CA GLN A 37 7.15 6.58 0.18
C GLN A 37 7.92 6.84 1.48
N PHE A 38 8.33 5.78 2.16
CA PHE A 38 9.13 5.87 3.37
C PHE A 38 10.53 5.26 3.16
N GLY A 39 11.56 5.99 3.56
CA GLY A 39 12.95 5.66 3.22
C GLY A 39 13.28 5.90 1.74
N LYS A 40 14.28 5.19 1.20
CA LYS A 40 14.81 5.46 -0.16
C LYS A 40 13.86 5.04 -1.28
N ARG A 41 13.25 3.86 -1.20
CA ARG A 41 12.46 3.29 -2.31
C ARG A 41 11.17 2.57 -1.89
N LYS A 42 10.93 2.36 -0.60
CA LYS A 42 9.78 1.55 -0.16
C LYS A 42 8.51 2.39 -0.14
N ILE A 43 7.45 1.83 -0.71
CA ILE A 43 6.11 2.39 -0.74
C ILE A 43 5.27 1.63 0.28
N TYR A 44 4.48 2.36 1.05
CA TYR A 44 3.61 1.81 2.09
C TYR A 44 2.21 2.39 1.94
N SER A 45 1.21 1.55 2.25
CA SER A 45 -0.13 2.03 2.59
C SER A 45 -0.15 2.43 4.06
N GLY A 46 -0.34 3.71 4.32
CA GLY A 46 -0.52 4.25 5.68
C GLY A 46 -1.92 4.81 5.89
N LEU A 47 -2.26 5.13 7.13
CA LEU A 47 -3.55 5.71 7.50
C LEU A 47 -3.40 7.16 7.95
N VAL A 48 -4.24 8.06 7.44
CA VAL A 48 -4.29 9.46 7.87
C VAL A 48 -4.82 9.55 9.30
N MET A 49 -3.94 9.91 10.25
CA MET A 49 -4.32 10.12 11.65
C MET A 49 -4.76 11.56 11.92
N LYS A 50 -4.07 12.52 11.33
CA LYS A 50 -4.29 13.95 11.59
C LYS A 50 -3.98 14.77 10.35
N LEU A 51 -4.74 15.84 10.14
CA LEU A 51 -4.48 16.86 9.14
C LEU A 51 -4.16 18.19 9.82
N HIS A 52 -3.13 18.89 9.35
CA HIS A 52 -2.64 20.13 9.97
C HIS A 52 -1.88 21.01 8.98
N ASN A 53 -1.46 22.20 9.41
CA ASN A 53 -0.75 23.20 8.58
C ASN A 53 0.71 23.42 9.02
N GLN A 54 1.25 22.55 9.88
CA GLN A 54 2.57 22.71 10.47
C GLN A 54 3.58 21.80 9.77
N LYS A 55 4.62 22.37 9.15
CA LYS A 55 5.72 21.58 8.57
C LYS A 55 6.64 21.13 9.72
N PRO A 56 7.10 19.87 9.74
CA PRO A 56 8.19 19.46 10.63
C PRO A 56 9.46 20.27 10.36
N GLU A 57 10.14 20.69 11.43
CA GLU A 57 11.41 21.43 11.33
C GLU A 57 12.61 20.51 11.11
N VAL A 58 12.50 19.25 11.54
CA VAL A 58 13.64 18.33 11.68
C VAL A 58 13.96 17.56 10.40
N TYR A 59 13.03 17.50 9.44
CA TYR A 59 13.21 16.73 8.20
C TYR A 59 12.38 17.28 7.04
N ASP A 60 12.83 16.97 5.83
CA ASP A 60 12.06 17.26 4.63
C ASP A 60 10.90 16.28 4.45
N VAL A 61 9.71 16.85 4.32
CA VAL A 61 8.48 16.11 4.07
C VAL A 61 8.38 15.65 2.63
N LYS A 62 8.12 14.35 2.45
CA LYS A 62 7.74 13.80 1.15
C LYS A 62 6.25 14.02 0.89
N PRO A 63 5.82 14.18 -0.37
CA PRO A 63 4.41 14.26 -0.70
C PRO A 63 3.73 12.88 -0.58
N ILE A 64 2.43 12.90 -0.25
CA ILE A 64 1.54 11.75 -0.44
C ILE A 64 1.46 11.42 -1.93
N ARG A 65 1.56 10.14 -2.29
CA ARG A 65 1.58 9.69 -3.69
C ARG A 65 0.17 9.51 -4.26
N SER A 66 -0.72 8.92 -3.47
CA SER A 66 -2.12 8.73 -3.85
C SER A 66 -3.01 8.52 -2.62
N ILE A 67 -4.31 8.72 -2.80
CA ILE A 67 -5.34 8.31 -1.85
C ILE A 67 -5.88 6.96 -2.34
N ILE A 68 -5.96 5.97 -1.44
CA ILE A 68 -6.35 4.60 -1.80
C ILE A 68 -7.86 4.41 -1.72
N ASP A 69 -8.51 4.98 -0.70
CA ASP A 69 -9.94 4.85 -0.45
C ASP A 69 -10.72 6.09 -0.88
N GLU A 70 -11.98 5.94 -1.29
CA GLU A 70 -12.86 7.10 -1.54
C GLU A 70 -13.38 7.74 -0.24
N ASN A 71 -13.53 6.93 0.81
CA ASN A 71 -14.06 7.33 2.11
C ASN A 71 -13.19 6.80 3.26
N PRO A 72 -13.22 7.43 4.45
CA PRO A 72 -12.55 6.90 5.62
C PRO A 72 -12.98 5.47 5.94
N ILE A 73 -12.01 4.58 6.11
CA ILE A 73 -12.26 3.18 6.51
C ILE A 73 -12.28 3.03 8.03
N VAL A 74 -11.75 4.00 8.75
CA VAL A 74 -11.83 4.12 10.20
C VAL A 74 -12.19 5.54 10.60
N ASN A 75 -12.67 5.72 11.82
CA ASN A 75 -13.05 7.02 12.37
C ASN A 75 -12.09 7.45 13.48
N GLU A 76 -12.27 8.67 13.98
CA GLU A 76 -11.44 9.23 15.06
C GLU A 76 -11.52 8.42 16.36
N SER A 77 -12.67 7.84 16.68
CA SER A 77 -12.84 7.00 17.87
C SER A 77 -11.99 5.72 17.80
N HIS A 78 -11.89 5.10 16.62
CA HIS A 78 -11.01 3.94 16.41
C HIS A 78 -9.54 4.34 16.57
N ILE A 79 -9.13 5.47 15.99
CA ILE A 79 -7.76 5.98 16.09
C ILE A 79 -7.42 6.30 17.55
N ALA A 80 -8.32 6.95 18.29
CA ALA A 80 -8.15 7.24 19.71
C ALA A 80 -8.02 5.96 20.55
N PHE A 81 -8.82 4.94 20.23
CA PHE A 81 -8.72 3.63 20.87
C PHE A 81 -7.38 2.95 20.56
N TRP A 82 -6.90 2.99 19.32
CA TRP A 82 -5.60 2.45 18.96
C TRP A 82 -4.46 3.17 19.67
N GLN A 83 -4.55 4.49 19.81
CA GLN A 83 -3.58 5.29 20.57
C GLN A 83 -3.58 4.89 22.04
N TRP A 84 -4.75 4.63 22.63
CA TRP A 84 -4.86 4.11 23.99
C TRP A 84 -4.22 2.72 24.13
N ILE A 85 -4.48 1.78 23.21
CA ILE A 85 -3.85 0.45 23.20
C ILE A 85 -2.33 0.59 23.13
N ALA A 86 -1.83 1.34 22.14
CA ALA A 86 -0.41 1.54 21.91
C ALA A 86 0.29 2.11 23.15
N THR A 87 -0.33 3.10 23.80
CA THR A 87 0.19 3.73 25.01
C THR A 87 0.15 2.77 26.20
N TYR A 88 -0.97 2.08 26.41
CA TYR A 88 -1.18 1.22 27.58
C TYR A 88 -0.29 -0.03 27.53
N TYR A 89 -0.16 -0.65 26.37
CA TYR A 89 0.64 -1.86 26.16
C TYR A 89 2.07 -1.58 25.68
N MET A 90 2.48 -0.30 25.64
CA MET A 90 3.81 0.13 25.21
C MET A 90 4.24 -0.47 23.86
N CYS A 91 3.32 -0.51 22.90
CA CYS A 91 3.58 -1.01 21.55
C CYS A 91 3.44 0.12 20.51
N ASN A 92 3.88 -0.13 19.27
CA ASN A 92 3.79 0.89 18.24
C ASN A 92 2.37 0.99 17.69
N LEU A 93 1.95 2.21 17.38
CA LEU A 93 0.62 2.46 16.78
C LEU A 93 0.44 1.74 15.44
N GLY A 94 1.53 1.59 14.67
CA GLY A 94 1.54 0.81 13.43
C GLY A 94 1.23 -0.68 13.62
N ASP A 95 1.67 -1.27 14.73
CA ASP A 95 1.40 -2.67 15.06
C ASP A 95 -0.08 -2.86 15.42
N VAL A 96 -0.65 -1.92 16.19
CA VAL A 96 -2.08 -1.90 16.52
C VAL A 96 -2.95 -1.75 15.26
N MET A 97 -2.59 -0.82 14.37
CA MET A 97 -3.26 -0.64 13.08
C MET A 97 -3.21 -1.94 12.25
N ASN A 98 -2.04 -2.57 12.15
CA ASN A 98 -1.87 -3.82 11.42
C ASN A 98 -2.71 -4.97 11.99
N ALA A 99 -2.86 -5.04 13.32
CA ALA A 99 -3.70 -6.04 13.95
C ALA A 99 -5.20 -5.75 13.77
N ALA A 100 -5.59 -4.48 13.78
CA ALA A 100 -6.98 -4.04 13.69
C ALA A 100 -7.55 -4.09 12.27
N LEU A 101 -6.74 -3.83 11.25
CA LEU A 101 -7.20 -3.80 9.86
C LEU A 101 -7.33 -5.23 9.27
N PRO A 102 -8.45 -5.55 8.60
CA PRO A 102 -8.60 -6.77 7.80
C PRO A 102 -7.47 -6.95 6.78
N SER A 103 -7.10 -8.20 6.48
CA SER A 103 -6.01 -8.52 5.54
C SER A 103 -6.21 -7.93 4.15
N PHE A 104 -7.44 -7.94 3.61
CA PHE A 104 -7.73 -7.36 2.28
C PHE A 104 -7.54 -5.83 2.22
N LEU A 105 -7.48 -5.14 3.36
CA LEU A 105 -7.16 -3.70 3.44
C LEU A 105 -5.66 -3.44 3.64
N LYS A 106 -4.83 -4.48 3.63
CA LYS A 106 -3.38 -4.33 3.65
C LYS A 106 -2.91 -4.33 2.20
N MET A 107 -2.14 -3.31 1.84
CA MET A 107 -1.53 -3.25 0.51
C MET A 107 -0.36 -4.22 0.51
N GLU A 108 -0.61 -5.43 0.01
CA GLU A 108 0.43 -6.43 -0.22
C GLU A 108 0.87 -6.35 -1.69
N SER A 109 2.17 -6.44 -1.93
CA SER A 109 2.69 -6.49 -3.30
C SER A 109 2.36 -7.86 -3.90
N GLU A 110 1.46 -7.90 -4.87
CA GLU A 110 1.27 -9.08 -5.69
C GLU A 110 2.36 -9.09 -6.79
N THR A 111 3.16 -10.14 -6.81
CA THR A 111 4.12 -10.35 -7.91
C THR A 111 3.42 -11.13 -9.00
N TYR A 112 3.25 -10.50 -10.16
CA TYR A 112 2.74 -11.15 -11.35
C TYR A 112 3.93 -11.56 -12.22
N VAL A 113 4.03 -12.85 -12.51
CA VAL A 113 4.92 -13.38 -13.54
C VAL A 113 4.11 -13.53 -14.82
N VAL A 114 4.56 -12.91 -15.90
CA VAL A 114 3.94 -12.97 -17.22
C VAL A 114 4.97 -13.47 -18.23
N MET A 115 4.49 -14.22 -19.21
CA MET A 115 5.33 -14.63 -20.34
C MET A 115 5.70 -13.39 -21.16
N ASN A 116 6.98 -13.28 -21.51
CA ASN A 116 7.45 -12.25 -22.42
C ASN A 116 7.34 -12.76 -23.86
N ASP A 117 6.35 -12.27 -24.59
CA ASP A 117 6.03 -12.72 -25.95
C ASP A 117 7.10 -12.33 -27.00
N GLU A 118 8.03 -11.42 -26.66
CA GLU A 118 9.10 -10.99 -27.57
C GLU A 118 10.32 -11.92 -27.55
N LEU A 119 10.41 -12.80 -26.54
CA LEU A 119 11.50 -13.75 -26.41
C LEU A 119 11.02 -15.13 -26.87
N ASN A 120 11.49 -15.57 -28.04
CA ASN A 120 11.35 -16.96 -28.46
C ASN A 120 12.42 -17.79 -27.74
N PHE A 121 11.97 -18.60 -26.79
CA PHE A 121 12.80 -19.63 -26.17
C PHE A 121 12.81 -20.85 -27.07
N ASP A 122 14.00 -21.41 -27.31
CA ASP A 122 14.08 -22.75 -27.88
C ASP A 122 13.70 -23.74 -26.78
N GLU A 123 12.54 -24.40 -26.92
CA GLU A 123 12.03 -25.36 -25.94
C GLU A 123 13.01 -26.49 -25.66
N TYR A 124 13.90 -26.80 -26.62
CA TYR A 124 14.90 -27.85 -26.49
C TYR A 124 16.15 -27.42 -25.68
N GLU A 125 16.32 -26.13 -25.42
CA GLU A 125 17.39 -25.59 -24.56
C GLU A 125 16.94 -25.41 -23.10
N LEU A 126 15.64 -25.53 -22.83
CA LEU A 126 15.10 -25.42 -21.47
C LEU A 126 15.36 -26.70 -20.69
N SER A 127 15.75 -26.54 -19.42
CA SER A 127 15.67 -27.65 -18.46
C SER A 127 14.21 -28.05 -18.19
N ASP A 128 14.00 -29.25 -17.65
CA ASP A 128 12.66 -29.76 -17.31
C ASP A 128 11.88 -28.78 -16.41
N ASP A 129 12.54 -28.17 -15.43
CA ASP A 129 11.93 -27.20 -14.51
C ASP A 129 11.53 -25.90 -15.24
N GLU A 130 12.39 -25.38 -16.13
CA GLU A 130 12.12 -24.17 -16.90
C GLU A 130 10.99 -24.39 -17.91
N PHE A 131 10.96 -25.56 -18.55
CA PHE A 131 9.90 -25.96 -19.46
C PHE A 131 8.54 -26.06 -18.74
N MET A 132 8.52 -26.63 -17.53
CA MET A 132 7.31 -26.71 -16.71
C MET A 132 6.77 -25.33 -16.31
N VAL A 133 7.65 -24.39 -15.94
CA VAL A 133 7.26 -23.00 -15.65
C VAL A 133 6.71 -22.32 -16.90
N MET A 134 7.37 -22.49 -18.05
CA MET A 134 6.94 -21.94 -19.34
C MET A 134 5.53 -22.43 -19.70
N GLN A 135 5.29 -23.74 -19.69
CA GLN A 135 3.97 -24.30 -19.96
C GLN A 135 2.89 -23.78 -19.01
N ALA A 136 3.20 -23.70 -17.71
CA ALA A 136 2.25 -23.19 -16.72
C ALA A 136 1.84 -21.72 -17.01
N LEU A 137 2.79 -20.90 -17.46
CA LEU A 137 2.52 -19.51 -17.87
C LEU A 137 1.68 -19.45 -19.15
N GLN A 138 1.92 -20.34 -20.12
CA GLN A 138 1.18 -20.40 -21.38
C GLN A 138 -0.29 -20.79 -21.17
N ILE A 139 -0.55 -21.83 -20.36
CA ILE A 139 -1.91 -22.25 -20.00
C ILE A 139 -2.68 -21.11 -19.32
N ARG A 140 -2.01 -20.40 -18.39
CA ARG A 140 -2.62 -19.26 -17.69
C ARG A 140 -2.98 -18.12 -18.64
N LYS A 141 -2.15 -17.88 -19.66
CA LYS A 141 -2.40 -16.87 -20.71
C LYS A 141 -3.66 -17.21 -21.51
N GLU A 142 -3.75 -18.43 -22.02
CA GLU A 142 -4.90 -18.90 -22.82
C GLU A 142 -6.22 -18.83 -22.03
N GLN A 143 -6.21 -19.22 -20.76
CA GLN A 143 -7.39 -19.13 -19.90
C GLN A 143 -7.85 -17.69 -19.76
N LYS A 144 -6.92 -16.75 -19.52
CA LYS A 144 -7.23 -15.33 -19.36
C LYS A 144 -7.80 -14.72 -20.64
N GLU A 145 -7.28 -15.10 -21.81
CA GLU A 145 -7.81 -14.67 -23.11
C GLU A 145 -9.23 -15.19 -23.38
N ARG A 146 -9.52 -16.44 -23.00
CA ARG A 146 -10.88 -17.01 -23.08
C ARG A 146 -11.89 -16.26 -22.21
N PHE A 147 -11.56 -16.00 -20.94
CA PHE A 147 -12.44 -15.22 -20.05
C PHE A 147 -12.69 -13.78 -20.53
N THR A 148 -11.69 -13.16 -21.17
CA THR A 148 -11.81 -11.78 -21.70
C THR A 148 -12.68 -11.72 -22.95
N ASN A 149 -12.73 -12.79 -23.74
CA ASN A 149 -13.55 -12.89 -24.96
C ASN A 149 -15.00 -13.30 -24.69
N GLU A 150 -15.30 -14.02 -23.60
CA GLU A 150 -16.68 -14.40 -23.21
C GLU A 150 -17.43 -13.29 -22.45
N SER A 151 -16.74 -12.23 -22.02
CA SER A 151 -17.32 -11.10 -21.27
C SER A 151 -17.67 -9.88 -22.17
N LYS A 152 -17.65 -10.05 -23.49
CA LYS A 152 -18.06 -9.05 -24.51
C LYS A 152 -19.30 -9.53 -25.23
#